data_AF-A0AAJ5U8Y1-F1
#
_entry.id   AF-A0AAJ5U8Y1-F1
#
_cell.length_a   1.000
_cell.length_b   1.000
_cell.length_c   1.000
_cell.angle_alpha   90.00
_cell.angle_beta   90.00
_cell.angle_gamma   90.00
#
_symmetry.space_group_name_H-M   'P 1'
#
loop_
_entity.id
_entity.type
_entity.pdbx_description
1 polymer ?
#
loop_
_entity_poly.entity_id
_entity_poly.type
_entity_poly.pdbx_seq_one_letter_code
_entity_poly.pdbx_strand_id
1 'polypeptide(L)'
;MTRALLLAFAIAIVAPFATASTTGTIGVQLIIFSRCEINSQPQRALPQIDCGRRTNAQPRVTESVLKKDAMRKETAKLITVEW
;
A
#
# COMPACT_ATOMS: atom_id res chain seq x y z
N MET A 1 -0.29 52.02 33.90
CA MET A 1 1.15 51.78 33.72
C MET A 1 1.60 50.41 34.27
N THR A 2 1.20 50.02 35.48
CA THR A 2 1.64 48.76 36.13
C THR A 2 1.21 47.47 35.41
N ARG A 3 -0.01 47.42 34.87
CA ARG A 3 -0.54 46.22 34.17
C ARG A 3 0.26 45.85 32.93
N ALA A 4 0.65 46.84 32.13
CA ALA A 4 1.48 46.61 30.94
C ALA A 4 2.89 46.11 31.33
N LEU A 5 3.42 46.59 32.44
CA LEU A 5 4.70 46.15 32.97
C LEU A 5 4.65 44.68 33.43
N LEU A 6 3.60 44.30 34.15
CA LEU A 6 3.38 42.92 34.58
C LEU A 6 3.22 41.96 33.40
N LEU A 7 2.53 42.41 32.35
CA LEU A 7 2.30 41.64 31.13
C LEU A 7 3.61 41.46 30.34
N ALA A 8 4.44 42.50 30.26
CA ALA A 8 5.77 42.42 29.65
C ALA A 8 6.70 41.45 30.41
N PHE A 9 6.68 41.48 31.75
CA PHE A 9 7.42 40.51 32.56
C PHE A 9 6.93 39.08 32.38
N ALA A 10 5.61 38.86 32.36
CA ALA A 10 5.03 37.55 32.13
C ALA A 10 5.42 36.98 30.75
N ILE A 11 5.37 37.79 29.69
CA ILE A 11 5.79 37.37 28.34
C ILE A 11 7.28 37.04 28.29
N ALA A 12 8.13 37.86 28.93
CA ALA A 12 9.57 37.64 28.97
C ALA A 12 9.97 36.32 29.65
N ILE A 13 9.19 35.87 30.65
CA ILE A 13 9.45 34.62 31.37
C ILE A 13 9.02 33.38 30.56
N VAL A 14 8.01 33.49 29.68
CA VAL A 14 7.51 32.36 28.87
C VAL A 14 8.34 32.13 27.61
N ALA A 15 8.99 33.17 27.08
CA ALA A 15 9.81 33.12 25.87
C ALA A 15 10.88 32.00 25.83
N PRO A 16 11.66 31.72 26.90
CA PRO A 16 12.68 30.66 26.87
C PRO A 16 12.12 29.23 26.91
N PHE A 17 10.84 29.03 27.24
CA PHE A 17 10.22 27.70 27.28
C PHE A 17 9.53 27.32 25.95
N ALA A 18 9.39 28.27 25.02
CA ALA A 18 8.76 28.06 23.72
C ALA A 18 9.64 27.29 22.71
N THR A 19 10.90 27.00 23.05
CA THR A 19 11.87 26.31 22.17
C THR A 19 12.14 24.86 22.56
N ALA A 20 11.23 24.23 23.32
CA ALA A 20 11.17 22.77 23.43
C ALA A 20 10.73 22.16 22.09
N SER A 21 11.53 22.38 21.04
CA SER A 21 11.41 21.66 19.79
C SER A 21 11.79 20.21 20.08
N THR A 22 10.87 19.29 19.85
CA THR A 22 11.17 17.86 19.86
C THR A 22 12.06 17.58 18.66
N THR A 23 13.37 17.75 18.83
CA THR A 23 14.36 17.39 17.82
C THR A 23 14.49 15.87 17.84
N GLY A 24 14.22 15.24 16.70
CA GLY A 24 14.25 13.80 16.56
C GLY A 24 14.11 13.41 15.10
N THR A 25 14.72 12.30 14.73
CA THR A 25 14.58 11.71 13.40
C THR A 25 13.43 10.71 13.41
N ILE A 26 12.40 10.97 12.60
CA ILE A 26 11.36 9.98 12.31
C ILE A 26 11.80 9.22 11.06
N GLY A 27 12.16 7.95 11.22
CA GLY A 27 12.35 7.06 10.08
C GLY A 27 10.98 6.66 9.51
N VAL A 28 10.65 7.16 8.32
CA VAL A 28 9.42 6.78 7.62
C VAL A 28 9.79 5.92 6.42
N GLN A 29 9.22 4.72 6.30
CA GLN A 29 9.36 3.88 5.13
C GLN A 29 8.05 3.86 4.35
N LEU A 30 8.06 4.43 3.13
CA LEU A 30 6.92 4.36 2.23
C LEU A 30 7.03 3.10 1.37
N ILE A 31 6.14 2.13 1.60
CA ILE A 31 6.01 0.94 0.77
C ILE A 31 4.94 1.20 -0.28
N ILE A 32 5.35 1.54 -1.50
CA ILE A 32 4.44 1.67 -2.64
C ILE A 32 4.33 0.30 -3.31
N PHE A 33 3.18 -0.36 -3.16
CA PHE A 33 2.85 -1.49 -4.00
C PHE A 33 2.46 -0.95 -5.38
N SER A 34 3.23 -1.32 -6.40
CA SER A 34 2.82 -1.13 -7.79
C SER A 34 1.48 -1.81 -8.00
N ARG A 35 0.49 -1.07 -8.54
CA ARG A 35 -0.76 -1.67 -9.01
C ARG A 35 -0.39 -2.78 -10.00
N CYS A 36 -0.91 -3.99 -9.81
CA CYS A 36 -0.71 -5.05 -10.79
C CYS A 36 -1.57 -4.79 -12.02
N GLU A 37 -0.97 -4.93 -13.20
CA GLU A 37 -1.72 -4.95 -14.46
C GLU A 37 -2.07 -6.39 -14.80
N ILE A 38 -3.36 -6.66 -15.03
CA ILE A 38 -3.88 -7.98 -15.39
C ILE A 38 -4.42 -7.91 -16.80
N ASN A 39 -3.83 -8.67 -17.71
CA ASN A 39 -4.28 -8.79 -19.09
C ASN A 39 -4.83 -10.21 -19.35
N SER A 40 -6.15 -10.30 -19.45
CA SER A 40 -6.88 -11.51 -19.81
C SER A 40 -7.31 -11.46 -21.28
N GLN A 41 -6.39 -11.82 -22.19
CA GLN A 41 -6.71 -11.96 -23.60
C GLN A 41 -7.40 -13.32 -23.88
N PRO A 42 -8.48 -13.36 -24.67
CA PRO A 42 -9.21 -14.61 -24.96
C PRO A 42 -8.36 -15.70 -25.62
N GLN A 43 -7.30 -15.31 -26.33
CA GLN A 43 -6.39 -16.22 -27.03
C GLN A 43 -5.31 -16.82 -26.11
N ARG A 44 -5.17 -16.34 -24.88
CA ARG A 44 -4.14 -16.78 -23.93
C ARG A 44 -4.74 -17.76 -22.92
N ALA A 45 -4.02 -18.85 -22.69
CA ALA A 45 -4.43 -19.87 -21.70
C ALA A 45 -4.39 -19.35 -20.26
N LEU A 46 -3.45 -18.45 -19.95
CA LEU A 46 -3.25 -17.86 -18.63
C LEU A 46 -3.24 -16.33 -18.73
N PRO A 47 -3.80 -15.62 -17.73
CA PRO A 47 -3.70 -14.18 -17.67
C PRO A 47 -2.24 -13.77 -17.49
N GLN A 48 -1.83 -12.73 -18.21
CA GLN A 48 -0.55 -12.09 -17.92
C GLN A 48 -0.78 -11.11 -16.76
N ILE A 49 -0.03 -11.28 -15.68
CA ILE A 49 -0.07 -10.39 -14.52
C ILE A 49 1.31 -9.77 -14.38
N ASP A 50 1.41 -8.44 -14.36
CA ASP A 50 2.65 -7.72 -14.08
C ASP A 50 2.45 -6.82 -12.86
N CYS A 51 3.09 -7.17 -11.75
CA CYS A 51 3.07 -6.38 -10.51
C CYS A 51 4.27 -5.43 -10.39
N GLY A 52 4.76 -4.90 -11.51
CA GLY A 52 5.97 -4.07 -11.57
C GLY A 52 7.26 -4.89 -11.52
N ARG A 53 7.21 -6.14 -12.02
CA ARG A 53 8.34 -7.10 -12.05
C ARG A 53 9.01 -7.35 -10.70
N ARG A 54 8.30 -7.11 -9.59
CA ARG A 54 8.77 -7.39 -8.23
C ARG A 54 8.46 -8.84 -7.90
N THR A 55 9.49 -9.69 -7.73
CA THR A 55 9.32 -11.12 -7.41
C THR A 55 8.47 -11.35 -6.15
N ASN A 56 8.59 -10.50 -5.13
CA ASN A 56 7.80 -10.62 -3.89
C ASN A 56 6.35 -10.15 -4.03
N ALA A 57 5.96 -9.54 -5.15
CA ALA A 57 4.59 -9.11 -5.42
C ALA A 57 3.96 -9.87 -6.60
N GLN A 58 4.76 -10.68 -7.30
CA GLN A 58 4.33 -11.41 -8.49
C GLN A 58 3.54 -12.65 -8.05
N PRO A 59 2.24 -12.74 -8.34
CA PRO A 59 1.45 -13.88 -7.90
C PRO A 59 1.83 -15.15 -8.67
N ARG A 60 1.63 -16.28 -8.02
CA ARG A 60 1.66 -17.59 -8.66
C ARG A 60 0.35 -17.79 -9.41
N VAL A 61 0.44 -18.10 -10.71
CA VAL A 61 -0.72 -18.41 -11.55
C VAL A 61 -0.69 -19.89 -11.89
N THR A 62 -1.78 -20.60 -11.60
CA THR A 62 -1.92 -22.02 -11.92
C THR A 62 -3.20 -22.26 -12.72
N GLU A 63 -3.16 -23.28 -13.59
CA GLU A 63 -4.30 -23.75 -14.38
C GLU A 63 -4.63 -25.19 -13.98
N SER A 64 -5.91 -25.47 -13.79
CA SER A 64 -6.42 -26.83 -13.62
C SER A 64 -7.62 -27.07 -14.51
N VAL A 65 -7.65 -28.21 -15.18
CA VAL A 65 -8.81 -28.63 -15.98
C VAL A 65 -9.84 -29.23 -15.04
N LEU A 66 -11.04 -28.65 -15.02
CA LEU A 66 -12.13 -29.19 -14.23
C LEU A 66 -12.67 -30.45 -14.91
N LYS A 67 -12.90 -31.49 -14.10
CA LYS A 67 -13.57 -32.70 -14.59
C LYS A 67 -14.94 -32.32 -15.14
N LYS A 68 -15.27 -32.93 -16.27
CA LYS A 68 -16.56 -32.76 -16.93
C LYS A 68 -17.67 -33.22 -15.99
N ASP A 69 -18.49 -32.28 -15.54
CA ASP A 69 -19.67 -32.55 -14.72
C ASP A 69 -20.85 -32.95 -15.63
N ALA A 70 -21.74 -33.81 -15.15
CA ALA A 70 -22.94 -34.24 -15.88
C ALA A 70 -23.85 -33.06 -16.28
N MET A 71 -23.79 -31.94 -15.54
CA MET A 71 -24.47 -30.67 -15.85
C MET A 71 -23.71 -29.78 -16.84
N ARG A 72 -22.38 -29.73 -16.78
CA ARG A 72 -21.55 -28.92 -17.69
C ARG A 72 -21.08 -29.78 -18.86
N LYS A 73 -21.78 -29.67 -19.99
CA LYS A 73 -21.44 -30.38 -21.25
C LYS A 73 -20.09 -29.96 -21.86
N GLU A 74 -19.44 -28.94 -21.31
CA GLU A 74 -18.15 -28.40 -21.76
C GLU A 74 -17.03 -28.59 -20.72
N THR A 75 -15.81 -28.72 -21.23
CA THR A 75 -14.59 -28.77 -20.41
C THR A 75 -14.30 -27.36 -19.89
N ALA A 76 -14.45 -27.15 -18.58
CA ALA A 76 -14.12 -25.88 -17.93
C ALA A 76 -12.67 -25.87 -17.42
N LYS A 77 -12.03 -24.71 -17.46
CA LYS A 77 -10.70 -24.48 -16.87
C LYS A 77 -10.85 -23.59 -15.65
N LEU A 78 -10.15 -23.94 -14.57
CA LEU A 78 -10.02 -23.12 -13.36
C LEU A 78 -8.63 -22.51 -13.35
N ILE A 79 -8.59 -21.18 -13.39
CA ILE A 79 -7.37 -20.39 -13.23
C ILE A 79 -7.32 -19.88 -11.80
N THR A 80 -6.23 -20.16 -11.09
CA THR A 80 -6.02 -19.73 -9.69
C THR A 80 -4.86 -18.74 -9.65
N VAL A 81 -5.04 -17.64 -8.92
CA VAL A 81 -4.05 -16.57 -8.72
C VAL A 81 -3.82 -16.44 -7.21
N GLU A 82 -2.60 -16.70 -6.76
CA GLU A 82 -2.21 -16.75 -5.34
C GLU A 82 -1.03 -15.81 -5.05
N TRP A 83 -1.04 -15.11 -3.90
CA TRP A 83 0.02 -14.20 -3.42
C TRP A 83 0.76 -14.78 -2.22
#